data_AF-A0A1Q8QQV8-F1
#
_entry.id   AF-A0A1Q8QQV8-F1
#
_cell.length_a   1.000
_cell.length_b   1.000
_cell.length_c   1.000
_cell.angle_alpha   90.00
_cell.angle_beta   90.00
_cell.angle_gamma   90.00
#
_symmetry.space_group_name_H-M   'P 1'
#
loop_
_entity.id
_entity.type
_entity.pdbx_description
1 polymer ?
#
loop_
_entity_poly.entity_id
_entity_poly.type
_entity_poly.pdbx_seq_one_letter_code
_entity_poly.pdbx_strand_id
1 'polypeptide(L)'
;MTKPLRLVLLALFTLCLAGPVPARADTVQVFAHVFIVPATLADGSDAAVRVPDFEAWLAETFGGYTRLGTGGGGWKNETGQVETEVNTTYLTTAGRDCSKDIAARLVQEFGMRVPYVLVVPAGAFVARSR
;
A
#
# COMPACT_ATOMS: atom_id res chain seq x y z
N MET A 1 -52.48 -30.97 22.58
CA MET A 1 -51.99 -29.62 22.21
C MET A 1 -50.45 -29.51 22.31
N THR A 2 -49.68 -30.36 21.63
CA THR A 2 -48.20 -30.43 21.81
C THR A 2 -47.38 -30.17 20.54
N LYS A 3 -48.03 -29.95 19.39
CA LYS A 3 -47.38 -29.69 18.09
C LYS A 3 -46.67 -28.33 17.97
N PRO A 4 -47.20 -27.19 18.45
CA PRO A 4 -46.54 -25.90 18.22
C PRO A 4 -45.25 -25.75 19.06
N LEU A 5 -45.23 -26.32 20.27
CA LEU A 5 -44.06 -26.26 21.16
C LEU A 5 -42.85 -27.01 20.59
N ARG A 6 -43.07 -28.15 19.91
CA ARG A 6 -41.99 -28.92 19.27
C ARG A 6 -41.39 -28.19 18.08
N LEU A 7 -42.20 -27.50 17.28
CA LEU A 7 -41.74 -26.70 16.14
C LEU A 7 -40.92 -25.48 16.59
N VAL A 8 -41.33 -24.82 17.67
CA VAL A 8 -40.58 -23.70 18.25
C VAL A 8 -39.24 -24.16 18.83
N LEU A 9 -39.21 -25.29 19.55
CA LEU A 9 -37.97 -25.86 20.08
C LEU A 9 -37.01 -26.31 18.96
N LEU A 10 -37.53 -26.90 17.88
CA LEU A 10 -36.70 -27.30 16.74
C LEU A 10 -36.11 -26.07 16.02
N ALA A 11 -36.93 -25.03 15.83
CA ALA A 11 -36.51 -23.77 15.21
C ALA A 11 -35.42 -23.06 16.04
N LEU A 12 -35.58 -23.02 17.37
CA LEU A 12 -34.56 -22.49 18.28
C LEU A 12 -33.27 -23.30 18.25
N PHE A 13 -33.35 -24.64 18.22
CA PHE A 13 -32.16 -25.49 18.10
C PHE A 13 -31.40 -25.28 16.79
N THR A 14 -32.10 -25.12 15.66
CA THR A 14 -31.46 -24.81 14.38
C THR A 14 -30.83 -23.42 14.35
N LEU A 15 -31.42 -22.43 15.04
CA LEU A 15 -30.84 -21.09 15.16
C LEU A 15 -29.57 -21.08 16.03
N CYS A 16 -29.54 -21.89 17.09
CA CYS A 16 -28.37 -22.02 17.97
C CYS A 16 -27.19 -22.78 17.31
N LEU A 17 -27.45 -23.61 16.30
CA LEU A 17 -26.42 -24.33 15.53
C LEU A 17 -25.84 -23.51 14.38
N ALA A 18 -26.49 -22.40 13.98
CA ALA A 18 -25.97 -21.45 13.00
C ALA A 18 -24.99 -20.47 13.67
N GLY A 19 -23.89 -20.98 14.22
CA GLY A 19 -22.77 -20.15 14.65
C GLY A 19 -22.19 -19.40 13.45
N PRO A 20 -21.65 -18.17 13.64
CA PRO A 20 -21.01 -17.44 12.56
C PRO A 20 -19.83 -18.26 12.04
N VAL A 21 -19.93 -18.73 10.79
CA VAL A 21 -18.79 -19.29 10.09
C VAL A 21 -17.75 -18.16 10.01
N PRO A 22 -16.54 -18.32 10.55
CA PRO A 22 -15.52 -17.30 10.40
C PRO A 22 -15.31 -17.05 8.91
N ALA A 23 -15.42 -15.79 8.49
CA ALA A 23 -15.15 -15.42 7.12
C ALA A 23 -13.76 -15.92 6.75
N ARG A 24 -13.68 -16.80 5.74
CA ARG A 24 -12.41 -17.30 5.24
C ARG A 24 -11.67 -16.10 4.64
N ALA A 25 -10.55 -15.72 5.23
CA ALA A 25 -9.69 -14.70 4.65
C ALA A 25 -9.06 -15.28 3.38
N ASP A 26 -9.48 -14.80 2.22
CA ASP A 26 -8.79 -15.08 0.97
C ASP A 26 -7.44 -14.36 1.02
N THR A 27 -6.36 -15.15 1.13
CA THR A 27 -5.00 -14.63 1.14
C THR A 27 -4.54 -14.48 -0.30
N VAL A 28 -4.65 -13.25 -0.82
CA VAL A 28 -4.11 -12.91 -2.14
C VAL A 28 -2.66 -12.48 -1.97
N GLN A 29 -1.76 -13.06 -2.77
CA GLN A 29 -0.39 -12.60 -2.83
C GLN A 29 -0.35 -11.19 -3.42
N VAL A 30 0.27 -10.26 -2.69
CA VAL A 30 0.48 -8.87 -3.13
C VAL A 30 1.96 -8.53 -3.19
N PHE A 31 2.27 -7.45 -3.89
CA PHE A 31 3.56 -6.77 -3.84
C PHE A 31 3.35 -5.47 -3.07
N ALA A 32 4.17 -5.22 -2.07
CA ALA A 32 4.23 -3.93 -1.39
C ALA A 32 5.31 -3.07 -2.05
N HIS A 33 4.93 -1.87 -2.47
CA HIS A 33 5.81 -0.89 -3.09
C HIS A 33 5.99 0.29 -2.14
N VAL A 34 7.20 0.45 -1.62
CA VAL A 34 7.59 1.58 -0.78
C VAL A 34 8.47 2.51 -1.59
N PHE A 35 8.11 3.79 -1.62
CA PHE A 35 8.82 4.80 -2.39
C PHE A 35 8.71 6.16 -1.71
N ILE A 36 9.48 7.12 -2.20
CA ILE A 36 9.55 8.47 -1.66
C ILE A 36 9.18 9.49 -2.74
N VAL A 37 8.52 10.56 -2.32
CA VAL A 37 8.22 11.75 -3.12
C VAL A 37 8.96 12.93 -2.51
N PRO A 38 9.76 13.68 -3.26
CA PRO A 38 10.49 14.82 -2.73
C PRO A 38 9.55 15.96 -2.36
N ALA A 39 9.88 16.73 -1.32
CA ALA A 39 9.13 17.92 -0.95
C ALA A 39 9.42 19.11 -1.90
N THR A 40 10.57 19.10 -2.56
CA THR A 40 11.03 20.14 -3.48
C THR A 40 11.45 19.52 -4.81
N LEU A 41 11.10 20.16 -5.91
CA LEU A 41 11.55 19.74 -7.24
C LEU A 41 13.02 20.13 -7.47
N ALA A 42 13.62 19.58 -8.53
CA ALA A 42 15.02 19.84 -8.88
C ALA A 42 15.33 21.32 -9.16
N ASP A 43 14.32 22.12 -9.53
CA ASP A 43 14.43 23.58 -9.72
C ASP A 43 14.20 24.38 -8.42
N GLY A 44 14.00 23.71 -7.28
CA GLY A 44 13.74 24.30 -5.97
C GLY A 44 12.29 24.72 -5.73
N SER A 45 11.39 24.49 -6.69
CA SER A 45 9.96 24.76 -6.50
C SER A 45 9.28 23.70 -5.62
N ASP A 46 8.12 24.06 -5.07
CA ASP A 46 7.36 23.18 -4.18
C ASP A 46 6.70 22.03 -4.97
N ALA A 47 6.96 20.78 -4.55
CA ALA A 47 6.34 19.61 -5.14
C ALA A 47 4.87 19.41 -4.72
N ALA A 48 4.42 20.08 -3.65
CA ALA A 48 3.08 19.92 -3.08
C ALA A 48 1.95 20.15 -4.08
N VAL A 49 2.16 20.98 -5.09
CA VAL A 49 1.16 21.26 -6.15
C VAL A 49 0.89 20.03 -7.04
N ARG A 50 1.82 19.07 -7.12
CA ARG A 50 1.69 17.86 -7.95
C ARG A 50 1.22 16.64 -7.17
N VAL A 51 1.32 16.69 -5.84
CA VAL A 51 0.98 15.57 -4.96
C VAL A 51 -0.49 15.12 -5.10
N PRO A 52 -1.50 16.00 -5.18
CA PRO A 52 -2.89 15.55 -5.32
C PRO A 52 -3.15 14.72 -6.59
N ASP A 53 -2.60 15.13 -7.73
CA ASP A 53 -2.78 14.41 -8.99
C ASP A 53 -2.05 13.06 -8.97
N PHE A 54 -0.85 13.02 -8.39
CA PHE A 54 -0.10 11.78 -8.17
C PHE A 54 -0.86 10.80 -7.28
N GLU A 55 -1.47 11.30 -6.20
CA GLU A 55 -2.25 10.51 -5.26
C GLU A 55 -3.55 9.98 -5.87
N ALA A 56 -4.23 10.80 -6.67
CA ALA A 56 -5.37 10.36 -7.46
C ALA A 56 -4.96 9.22 -8.42
N TRP A 57 -3.84 9.38 -9.11
CA TRP A 57 -3.30 8.33 -9.98
C TRP A 57 -3.00 7.02 -9.24
N LEU A 58 -2.40 7.09 -8.04
CA LEU A 58 -2.16 5.90 -7.20
C LEU A 58 -3.47 5.20 -6.81
N ALA A 59 -4.49 5.99 -6.42
CA ALA A 59 -5.79 5.48 -6.03
C ALA A 59 -6.52 4.81 -7.21
N GLU A 60 -6.51 5.45 -8.38
CA GLU A 60 -7.15 4.92 -9.60
C GLU A 60 -6.43 3.69 -10.15
N THR A 61 -5.09 3.68 -10.12
CA THR A 61 -4.29 2.62 -10.77
C THR A 61 -4.09 1.40 -9.88
N PHE A 62 -3.91 1.60 -8.57
CA PHE A 62 -3.56 0.54 -7.62
C PHE A 62 -4.64 0.28 -6.56
N GLY A 63 -5.75 1.04 -6.60
CA GLY A 63 -6.83 0.93 -5.62
C GLY A 63 -6.55 1.66 -4.31
N GLY A 64 -5.41 2.34 -4.18
CA GLY A 64 -5.09 3.15 -3.01
C GLY A 64 -3.60 3.35 -2.75
N TYR A 65 -3.32 4.15 -1.73
CA TYR A 65 -2.00 4.36 -1.17
C TYR A 65 -2.12 4.68 0.32
N THR A 66 -1.01 4.55 1.04
CA THR A 66 -0.84 5.03 2.42
C THR A 66 0.31 6.01 2.43
N ARG A 67 0.04 7.23 2.89
CA ARG A 67 1.08 8.21 3.21
C ARG A 67 1.66 7.86 4.58
N LEU A 68 2.92 7.42 4.62
CA LEU A 68 3.59 6.99 5.85
C LEU A 68 4.17 8.16 6.66
N GLY A 69 4.29 9.33 6.04
CA GLY A 69 4.72 10.57 6.69
C GLY A 69 5.97 11.17 6.07
N THR A 70 6.44 12.25 6.67
CA THR A 70 7.67 12.93 6.26
C THR A 70 8.90 12.16 6.73
N GLY A 71 9.94 12.16 5.91
CA GLY A 71 11.22 11.53 6.18
C GLY A 71 12.35 12.38 5.62
N GLY A 72 13.53 12.30 6.25
CA GLY A 72 14.76 12.89 5.72
C GLY A 72 15.67 11.80 5.21
N GLY A 73 16.25 12.00 4.03
CA GLY A 73 17.27 11.13 3.46
C GLY A 73 18.49 11.92 3.05
N GLY A 74 19.58 11.24 2.72
CA GLY A 74 20.72 11.88 2.10
C GLY A 74 21.49 10.93 1.18
N TRP A 75 22.12 11.51 0.17
CA TRP A 75 22.97 10.80 -0.78
C TRP A 75 24.27 11.56 -0.99
N LYS A 76 25.28 10.86 -1.50
CA LYS A 76 26.51 11.50 -1.97
C LYS A 76 26.30 11.98 -3.40
N ASN A 77 26.53 13.26 -3.63
CA ASN A 77 26.58 13.81 -4.99
C ASN A 77 27.90 13.43 -5.69
N GLU A 78 28.06 13.90 -6.92
CA GLU A 78 29.22 13.60 -7.76
C GLU A 78 30.54 14.18 -7.22
N THR A 79 30.48 15.19 -6.35
CA THR A 79 31.66 15.77 -5.67
C THR A 79 31.97 15.08 -4.35
N GLY A 80 31.20 14.05 -3.97
CA GLY A 80 31.36 13.29 -2.73
C GLY A 80 30.75 13.97 -1.50
N GLN A 81 30.07 15.11 -1.67
CA GLN A 81 29.36 15.80 -0.60
C GLN A 81 28.04 15.10 -0.30
N VAL A 82 27.65 15.09 0.98
CA VAL A 82 26.34 14.57 1.39
C VAL A 82 25.31 15.67 1.21
N GLU A 83 24.36 15.43 0.32
CA GLU A 83 23.14 16.22 0.17
C GLU A 83 22.02 15.56 0.96
N THR A 84 21.19 16.36 1.60
CA THR A 84 20.02 15.89 2.36
C THR A 84 18.75 16.46 1.77
N GLU A 85 17.69 15.67 1.77
CA GLU A 85 16.40 16.06 1.21
C GLU A 85 15.25 15.61 2.10
N VAL A 86 14.26 16.49 2.24
CA VAL A 86 12.99 16.20 2.89
C VAL A 86 12.06 15.55 1.87
N ASN A 87 11.51 14.42 2.26
CA ASN A 87 10.71 13.55 1.44
C ASN A 87 9.42 13.16 2.17
N THR A 88 8.42 12.71 1.42
CA THR A 88 7.25 12.01 1.97
C THR A 88 7.32 10.55 1.54
N THR A 89 7.17 9.63 2.49
CA THR A 89 7.21 8.19 2.22
C THR A 89 5.81 7.66 1.94
N TYR A 90 5.70 6.82 0.92
CA TYR A 90 4.45 6.21 0.47
C TYR A 90 4.55 4.69 0.44
N LEU A 91 3.40 4.05 0.64
CA LEU A 91 3.18 2.62 0.45
C LEU A 91 1.97 2.45 -0.48
N THR A 92 2.11 1.61 -1.51
CA THR A 92 0.96 1.03 -2.22
C THR A 92 1.13 -0.48 -2.36
N THR A 93 0.04 -1.18 -2.63
CA THR A 93 0.05 -2.64 -2.86
C THR A 93 -0.65 -2.97 -4.15
N ALA A 94 -0.09 -3.90 -4.92
CA ALA A 94 -0.69 -4.36 -6.16
C ALA A 94 -0.54 -5.88 -6.33
N GLY A 95 -1.39 -6.48 -7.19
CA GLY A 95 -1.30 -7.91 -7.53
C GLY A 95 -0.09 -8.30 -8.38
N ARG A 96 0.69 -7.31 -8.85
CA ARG A 96 1.92 -7.48 -9.62
C ARG A 96 2.96 -6.46 -9.18
N ASP A 97 4.21 -6.66 -9.60
CA ASP A 97 5.22 -5.62 -9.47
C ASP A 97 4.92 -4.43 -10.41
N CYS A 98 4.68 -3.26 -9.83
CA CYS A 98 4.43 -1.98 -10.50
C CYS A 98 5.57 -0.97 -10.32
N SER A 99 6.75 -1.41 -9.85
CA SER A 99 7.89 -0.53 -9.55
C SER A 99 8.31 0.35 -10.72
N LYS A 100 8.30 -0.18 -11.94
CA LYS A 100 8.63 0.58 -13.16
C LYS A 100 7.62 1.68 -13.46
N ASP A 101 6.32 1.40 -13.26
CA ASP A 101 5.24 2.35 -13.52
C ASP A 101 5.33 3.52 -12.53
N ILE A 102 5.57 3.20 -11.24
CA ILE A 102 5.78 4.18 -10.17
C ILE A 102 7.04 5.01 -10.43
N ALA A 103 8.17 4.37 -10.75
CA ALA A 103 9.43 5.06 -11.05
C ALA A 103 9.28 6.02 -12.25
N ALA A 104 8.60 5.60 -13.32
CA ALA A 104 8.36 6.44 -14.48
C ALA A 104 7.50 7.67 -14.12
N ARG A 105 6.45 7.49 -13.31
CA ARG A 105 5.60 8.60 -12.86
C ARG A 105 6.38 9.58 -11.97
N LEU A 106 7.23 9.07 -11.08
CA LEU A 106 8.09 9.89 -10.23
C LEU A 106 9.07 10.76 -11.04
N VAL A 107 9.65 10.22 -12.11
CA VAL A 107 10.51 10.99 -13.03
C VAL A 107 9.68 12.07 -13.73
N GLN A 108 8.53 11.69 -14.29
CA GLN A 108 7.68 12.59 -15.08
C GLN A 108 7.15 13.76 -14.24
N GLU A 109 6.66 13.48 -13.04
CA GLU A 109 5.98 14.48 -12.22
C GLU A 109 6.91 15.19 -11.25
N PHE A 110 7.97 14.55 -10.76
CA PHE A 110 8.83 15.13 -9.73
C PHE A 110 10.26 15.38 -10.21
N GLY A 111 10.61 15.02 -11.45
CA GLY A 111 11.94 15.26 -12.01
C GLY A 111 13.04 14.44 -11.33
N MET A 112 12.69 13.35 -10.63
CA MET A 112 13.65 12.54 -9.90
C MET A 112 14.65 11.88 -10.85
N ARG A 113 15.95 12.09 -10.61
CA ARG A 113 17.00 11.46 -11.43
C ARG A 113 17.09 9.95 -11.20
N VAL A 114 16.94 9.52 -9.96
CA VAL A 114 17.04 8.10 -9.55
C VAL A 114 15.90 7.78 -8.59
N PRO A 115 14.68 7.47 -9.08
CA PRO A 115 13.57 7.07 -8.24
C PRO A 115 13.84 5.68 -7.64
N TYR A 116 13.87 5.59 -6.31
CA TYR A 116 13.97 4.31 -5.61
C TYR A 116 12.57 3.81 -5.24
N VAL A 117 12.19 2.66 -5.80
CA VAL A 117 10.97 1.94 -5.42
C VAL A 117 11.37 0.59 -4.84
N LEU A 118 11.26 0.45 -3.53
CA LEU A 118 11.49 -0.81 -2.83
C LEU A 118 10.27 -1.72 -3.03
N VAL A 119 10.52 -2.92 -3.55
CA VAL A 119 9.48 -3.93 -3.77
C VAL A 119 9.67 -5.05 -2.75
N VAL A 120 8.63 -5.33 -1.98
CA VAL A 120 8.60 -6.45 -1.05
C VAL A 120 7.53 -7.45 -1.50
N PRO A 121 7.90 -8.64 -1.97
CA PRO A 121 6.91 -9.66 -2.33
C PRO A 121 6.27 -10.21 -1.05
N ALA A 122 4.93 -10.23 -0.94
CA ALA A 122 4.24 -10.69 0.27
C ALA A 122 4.56 -12.15 0.66
N GLY A 123 4.98 -12.98 -0.31
CA GLY A 123 5.46 -14.34 -0.07
C GLY A 123 6.73 -14.42 0.79
N ALA A 124 7.46 -13.32 0.98
CA ALA A 124 8.66 -13.27 1.82
C ALA A 124 8.37 -13.37 3.33
N PHE A 125 7.12 -13.14 3.76
CA PHE A 125 6.72 -13.15 5.17
C PHE A 125 5.86 -14.37 5.56
N VAL A 126 5.61 -15.30 4.63
CA VAL A 126 4.96 -16.56 4.99
C VAL A 126 5.95 -17.33 5.86
N ALA A 127 5.61 -17.51 7.14
CA ALA A 127 6.38 -18.36 8.04
C ALA A 127 6.55 -19.73 7.37
N ARG A 128 7.79 -20.13 7.08
CA ARG A 128 8.07 -21.49 6.63
C ARG A 128 7.63 -22.42 7.77
N SER A 129 6.49 -23.09 7.61
CA SER A 129 6.17 -24.22 8.46
C SER A 129 7.28 -25.25 8.26
N ARG A 130 8.07 -25.47 9.32
CA ARG A 130 8.97 -26.62 9.39
C ARG A 130 8.16 -27.90 9.56
#